data_AF-H2UFP1-F1
#
_entry.id   AF-H2UFP1-F1
#
_cell.length_a   1.000
_cell.length_b   1.000
_cell.length_c   1.000
_cell.angle_alpha   90.00
_cell.angle_beta   90.00
_cell.angle_gamma   90.00
#
_symmetry.space_group_name_H-M   'P 1'
#
loop_
_entity.id
_entity.type
_entity.pdbx_description
1 polymer ?
#
loop_
_entity_poly.entity_id
_entity_poly.type
_entity_poly.pdbx_seq_one_letter_code
_entity_poly.pdbx_strand_id
1 'polypeptide(L)'
;MDLSQYLSTLIIICHLSQKSLTKAIPRIQDSIGGNKLEASNMTDSSLFNSELEFQQQEELYQQLLSQTMGGIQTENPVSKSIRPEPGLCIKTVSEPSKEKVFVNICQSSSVPPPPEISREELVELLQSEDPSEFRVPMSLGMPHTEMDNSSQGCTAYDVVINQEFFQKCKNDPLFQQFVILVSVEGLENKYNLELNREWKVLKNRKFLGSLSAQDIRTKSKPVIQELHSQENPDAAAKRPEFTLLVGPPVGPPEYLSAEIKLPGVTSSRSLVLDVGEDRLVLTAQPSLYHLDIFHPFLINQESSVAQYNSSTQVQTAHMTKKTYTPNDVLLQATHPAVKKSRNRFRLYIICLMLCFSGSYSHHACDLFMTQHQ
;
A
#
# COMPACT_ATOMS: atom_id res chain seq x y z
N MET A 1 -15.81 -21.16 21.73
CA MET A 1 -14.45 -20.56 21.75
C MET A 1 -14.65 -19.06 21.75
N ASP A 2 -14.23 -18.41 22.83
CA ASP A 2 -14.68 -17.08 23.22
C ASP A 2 -13.88 -15.95 22.53
N LEU A 3 -14.61 -14.91 22.09
CA LEU A 3 -14.09 -13.68 21.46
C LEU A 3 -13.01 -12.96 22.31
N SER A 4 -12.99 -13.25 23.61
CA SER A 4 -12.00 -12.78 24.59
C SER A 4 -10.57 -13.27 24.30
N GLN A 5 -10.40 -14.50 23.80
CA GLN A 5 -9.07 -15.05 23.52
C GLN A 5 -8.41 -14.42 22.27
N TYR A 6 -9.21 -14.10 21.25
CA TYR A 6 -8.71 -13.41 20.05
C TYR A 6 -8.22 -11.98 20.34
N LEU A 7 -8.94 -11.23 21.18
CA LEU A 7 -8.54 -9.87 21.57
C LEU A 7 -7.26 -9.84 22.42
N SER A 8 -7.06 -10.83 23.29
CA SER A 8 -5.83 -10.91 24.10
C SER A 8 -4.58 -11.21 23.27
N THR A 9 -4.71 -11.98 22.18
CA THR A 9 -3.57 -12.37 21.34
C THR A 9 -3.15 -11.22 20.41
N LEU A 10 -4.10 -10.42 19.91
CA LEU A 10 -3.81 -9.21 19.12
C LEU A 10 -3.09 -8.13 19.96
N ILE A 11 -3.45 -7.96 21.24
CA ILE A 11 -2.84 -6.95 22.12
C ILE A 11 -1.37 -7.32 22.46
N ILE A 12 -1.04 -8.61 22.58
CA ILE A 12 0.33 -9.07 22.88
C ILE A 12 1.28 -8.84 21.69
N ILE A 13 0.79 -8.98 20.45
CA ILE A 13 1.59 -8.72 19.24
C ILE A 13 1.91 -7.21 19.10
N CYS A 14 0.96 -6.33 19.47
CA CYS A 14 1.21 -4.87 19.47
C CYS A 14 2.20 -4.39 20.55
N HIS A 15 2.22 -5.02 21.72
CA HIS A 15 3.08 -4.57 22.84
C HIS A 15 4.55 -4.95 22.69
N LEU A 16 4.86 -6.02 21.95
CA LEU A 16 6.25 -6.44 21.71
C LEU A 16 6.98 -5.54 20.69
N SER A 17 6.26 -4.88 19.79
CA SER A 17 6.84 -3.97 18.80
C SER A 17 7.25 -2.60 19.35
N GLN A 18 6.75 -2.17 20.51
CA GLN A 18 7.02 -0.82 21.05
C GLN A 18 8.25 -0.73 21.97
N LYS A 19 8.77 -1.85 22.49
CA LYS A 19 9.89 -1.82 23.46
C LYS A 19 11.29 -1.78 22.85
N SER A 20 11.44 -1.95 21.53
CA SER A 20 12.77 -2.00 20.88
C SER A 20 13.27 -0.65 20.34
N LEU A 21 12.44 0.40 20.33
CA LEU A 21 12.74 1.68 19.66
C LEU A 21 13.35 2.77 20.58
N THR A 22 13.69 2.50 21.84
CA THR A 22 14.11 3.54 22.81
C THR A 22 15.59 3.56 23.19
N LYS A 23 16.50 3.02 22.35
CA LYS A 23 17.95 3.19 22.56
C LYS A 23 18.68 3.39 21.24
N ALA A 24 18.87 4.66 20.86
CA ALA A 24 20.14 5.22 20.35
C ALA A 24 19.91 6.49 19.50
N ILE A 25 20.01 7.68 20.12
CA ILE A 25 20.42 8.91 19.42
C ILE A 25 21.27 9.75 20.39
N PRO A 26 22.46 10.21 19.97
CA PRO A 26 22.91 11.53 20.39
C PRO A 26 23.21 12.49 19.21
N ARG A 27 22.83 13.74 19.49
CA ARG A 27 23.04 15.08 18.89
C ARG A 27 24.30 15.29 18.02
N ILE A 28 24.18 16.23 17.07
CA ILE A 28 25.11 17.36 16.79
C ILE A 28 24.32 18.52 16.17
N GLN A 29 24.75 19.76 16.47
CA GLN A 29 24.11 21.06 16.23
C GLN A 29 25.08 22.00 15.46
N ASP A 30 24.51 23.04 14.83
CA ASP A 30 25.08 24.34 14.38
C ASP A 30 25.96 24.34 13.08
N SER A 31 25.99 25.33 12.16
CA SER A 31 25.58 26.75 12.18
C SER A 31 25.66 27.42 10.77
N ILE A 32 24.94 28.54 10.60
CA ILE A 32 25.26 29.80 9.85
C ILE A 32 25.11 29.89 8.31
N GLY A 33 24.35 30.92 7.88
CA GLY A 33 24.85 31.93 6.92
C GLY A 33 23.96 32.26 5.72
N GLY A 34 23.17 33.33 5.80
CA GLY A 34 22.41 33.86 4.66
C GLY A 34 23.24 34.71 3.69
N ASN A 35 22.74 34.87 2.47
CA ASN A 35 22.94 36.09 1.68
C ASN A 35 21.86 36.25 0.60
N LYS A 36 21.45 37.51 0.46
CA LYS A 36 20.40 38.08 -0.39
C LYS A 36 21.07 38.60 -1.68
N LEU A 37 20.50 38.31 -2.85
CA LEU A 37 20.93 38.92 -4.13
C LEU A 37 19.71 39.44 -4.90
N GLU A 38 19.84 40.69 -5.31
CA GLU A 38 18.86 41.55 -5.96
C GLU A 38 18.70 41.21 -7.45
N ALA A 39 17.48 41.32 -7.95
CA ALA A 39 17.16 41.21 -9.37
C ALA A 39 17.33 42.58 -10.06
N SER A 40 17.99 42.59 -11.23
CA SER A 40 18.07 43.74 -12.12
C SER A 40 17.53 43.37 -13.50
N ASN A 41 16.71 44.27 -14.04
CA ASN A 41 15.94 44.16 -15.28
C ASN A 41 16.80 44.31 -16.54
N MET A 42 16.58 43.46 -17.55
CA MET A 42 16.83 43.77 -18.96
C MET A 42 15.72 43.14 -19.86
N THR A 43 14.96 44.03 -20.51
CA THR A 43 14.11 43.93 -21.73
C THR A 43 14.24 42.64 -22.55
N ASP A 44 13.23 41.82 -22.87
CA ASP A 44 11.79 41.96 -23.23
C ASP A 44 11.46 42.32 -24.70
N SER A 45 12.18 41.69 -25.64
CA SER A 45 11.86 41.78 -27.08
C SER A 45 11.86 40.44 -27.82
N SER A 46 12.19 39.33 -27.15
CA SER A 46 12.11 37.96 -27.71
C SER A 46 10.89 37.16 -27.21
N LEU A 47 10.21 37.64 -26.16
CA LEU A 47 9.05 36.98 -25.54
C LEU A 47 7.73 37.17 -26.32
N PHE A 48 7.60 38.28 -27.05
CA PHE A 48 6.36 38.59 -27.80
C PHE A 48 6.14 37.72 -29.04
N ASN A 49 7.21 37.21 -29.67
CA ASN A 49 7.07 36.32 -30.82
C ASN A 49 6.75 34.88 -30.40
N SER A 50 7.29 34.41 -29.27
CA SER A 50 7.00 33.06 -28.77
C SER A 50 5.56 32.93 -28.25
N GLU A 51 5.01 33.97 -27.62
CA GLU A 51 3.63 33.96 -27.09
C GLU A 51 2.60 33.83 -28.23
N LEU A 52 2.82 34.51 -29.35
CA LEU A 52 1.91 34.52 -30.50
C LEU A 52 1.92 33.18 -31.28
N GLU A 53 3.07 32.51 -31.31
CA GLU A 53 3.21 31.16 -31.89
C GLU A 53 2.59 30.10 -30.97
N PHE A 54 2.75 30.24 -29.65
CA PHE A 54 2.17 29.33 -28.66
C PHE A 54 0.63 29.39 -28.68
N GLN A 55 0.05 30.59 -28.77
CA GLN A 55 -1.40 30.78 -28.87
C GLN A 55 -1.99 30.17 -30.15
N GLN A 56 -1.33 30.34 -31.29
CA GLN A 56 -1.79 29.73 -32.55
C GLN A 56 -1.70 28.20 -32.52
N GLN A 57 -0.65 27.66 -31.90
CA GLN A 57 -0.49 26.21 -31.77
C GLN A 57 -1.52 25.61 -30.79
N GLU A 58 -1.88 26.34 -29.74
CA GLU A 58 -2.91 25.94 -28.78
C GLU A 58 -4.32 26.00 -29.40
N GLU A 59 -4.62 27.02 -30.21
CA GLU A 59 -5.86 27.08 -31.00
C GLU A 59 -5.97 25.91 -31.99
N LEU A 60 -4.88 25.61 -32.71
CA LEU A 60 -4.86 24.49 -33.65
C LEU A 60 -5.02 23.14 -32.93
N TYR A 61 -4.41 22.97 -31.75
CA TYR A 61 -4.56 21.78 -30.93
C TYR A 61 -6.00 21.63 -30.41
N GLN A 62 -6.62 22.72 -29.93
CA GLN A 62 -8.04 22.74 -29.54
C GLN A 62 -8.96 22.44 -30.72
N GLN A 63 -8.63 22.93 -31.91
CA GLN A 63 -9.39 22.68 -33.14
C GLN A 63 -9.27 21.21 -33.59
N LEU A 64 -8.09 20.60 -33.44
CA LEU A 64 -7.87 19.19 -33.74
C LEU A 64 -8.58 18.28 -32.71
N LEU A 65 -8.56 18.64 -31.43
CA LEU A 65 -9.30 17.97 -30.37
C LEU A 65 -10.81 18.01 -30.61
N SER A 66 -11.35 19.17 -30.97
CA SER A 66 -12.78 19.33 -31.26
C SER A 66 -13.22 18.59 -32.52
N GLN A 67 -12.40 18.54 -33.57
CA GLN A 67 -12.67 17.73 -34.77
C GLN A 67 -12.63 16.23 -34.48
N THR A 68 -11.70 15.79 -33.63
CA THR A 68 -11.57 14.37 -33.24
C THR A 68 -12.70 13.93 -32.30
N MET A 69 -13.25 14.85 -31.49
CA MET A 69 -14.37 14.59 -30.58
C MET A 69 -15.77 14.74 -31.20
N GLY A 70 -15.88 15.11 -32.48
CA GLY A 70 -17.17 15.27 -33.18
C GLY A 70 -18.00 13.97 -33.35
N GLY A 71 -17.46 12.81 -32.94
CA GLY A 71 -18.14 11.50 -33.01
C GLY A 71 -18.25 10.75 -31.68
N ILE A 72 -17.75 11.30 -30.57
CA ILE A 72 -17.86 10.68 -29.25
C ILE A 72 -18.67 11.64 -28.38
N GLN A 73 -19.92 11.28 -28.11
CA GLN A 73 -20.68 11.91 -27.04
C GLN A 73 -19.98 11.60 -25.72
N THR A 74 -19.05 12.46 -25.32
CA THR A 74 -18.54 12.47 -23.96
C THR A 74 -19.69 12.94 -23.09
N GLU A 75 -20.52 12.01 -22.58
CA GLU A 75 -21.39 12.31 -21.46
C GLU A 75 -20.48 12.86 -20.35
N ASN A 76 -20.48 14.18 -20.16
CA ASN A 76 -19.91 14.78 -18.96
C ASN A 76 -20.53 14.02 -17.78
N PRO A 77 -19.72 13.44 -16.87
CA PRO A 77 -20.29 12.68 -15.76
C PRO A 77 -21.17 13.63 -14.97
N VAL A 78 -22.49 13.38 -14.98
CA VAL A 78 -23.49 14.23 -14.34
C VAL A 78 -23.16 14.33 -12.85
N SER A 79 -22.46 15.40 -12.47
CA SER A 79 -22.18 15.74 -11.09
C SER A 79 -23.50 16.21 -10.48
N LYS A 80 -23.95 15.51 -9.45
CA LYS A 80 -25.15 15.88 -8.72
C LYS A 80 -24.73 16.36 -7.35
N SER A 81 -25.08 17.61 -7.05
CA SER A 81 -24.94 18.12 -5.68
C SER A 81 -25.99 17.47 -4.80
N ILE A 82 -25.56 16.81 -3.73
CA ILE A 82 -26.44 16.14 -2.78
C ILE A 82 -26.22 16.68 -1.39
N ARG A 83 -27.29 16.66 -0.59
CA ARG A 83 -27.21 16.87 0.85
C ARG A 83 -27.36 15.50 1.53
N PRO A 84 -26.29 14.94 2.09
CA PRO A 84 -26.35 13.61 2.69
C PRO A 84 -27.05 13.66 4.05
N GLU A 85 -27.57 12.51 4.48
CA GLU A 85 -28.16 12.37 5.81
C GLU A 85 -27.12 11.84 6.81
N PRO A 86 -27.06 12.37 8.03
CA PRO A 86 -26.21 11.86 9.11
C PRO A 86 -26.47 10.39 9.45
N GLY A 87 -25.40 9.59 9.47
CA GLY A 87 -25.44 8.19 9.88
C GLY A 87 -24.80 7.96 11.23
N LEU A 88 -23.48 7.89 11.25
CA LEU A 88 -22.65 7.66 12.44
C LEU A 88 -21.40 8.55 12.42
N CYS A 89 -20.89 8.88 13.60
CA CYS A 89 -19.68 9.67 13.75
C CYS A 89 -18.63 8.85 14.52
N ILE A 90 -17.43 8.80 13.97
CA ILE A 90 -16.29 8.07 14.53
C ILE A 90 -15.27 9.09 14.97
N LYS A 91 -14.68 8.85 16.15
CA LYS A 91 -13.53 9.59 16.65
C LYS A 91 -12.30 8.71 16.59
N THR A 92 -11.25 9.19 15.94
CA THR A 92 -9.91 8.60 15.91
C THR A 92 -8.85 9.69 16.14
N VAL A 93 -7.59 9.33 16.01
CA VAL A 93 -6.45 10.26 16.03
C VAL A 93 -5.59 10.05 14.80
N SER A 94 -4.96 11.12 14.33
CA SER A 94 -3.90 11.02 13.33
C SER A 94 -2.61 10.49 13.96
N GLU A 95 -1.79 9.82 13.16
CA GLU A 95 -0.43 9.43 13.50
C GLU A 95 0.53 10.08 12.49
N PRO A 96 1.70 10.58 12.92
CA PRO A 96 2.23 10.60 14.28
C PRO A 96 1.75 11.80 15.13
N SER A 97 1.02 12.78 14.56
CA SER A 97 0.72 14.06 15.23
C SER A 97 -0.21 13.95 16.45
N LYS A 98 -0.95 12.84 16.60
CA LYS A 98 -1.91 12.60 17.68
C LYS A 98 -3.04 13.64 17.76
N GLU A 99 -3.35 14.28 16.63
CA GLU A 99 -4.45 15.23 16.53
C GLU A 99 -5.79 14.50 16.44
N LYS A 100 -6.84 15.10 17.00
CA LYS A 100 -8.18 14.51 16.99
C LYS A 100 -8.76 14.60 15.58
N VAL A 101 -9.20 13.45 15.05
CA VAL A 101 -9.87 13.34 13.76
C VAL A 101 -11.24 12.74 13.95
N PHE A 102 -12.24 13.32 13.30
CA PHE A 102 -13.60 12.80 13.26
C PHE A 102 -13.96 12.39 11.84
N VAL A 103 -14.64 11.26 11.71
CA VAL A 103 -15.14 10.76 10.43
C VAL A 103 -16.65 10.59 10.54
N ASN A 104 -17.39 11.38 9.76
CA ASN A 104 -18.83 11.35 9.66
C ASN A 104 -19.22 10.42 8.50
N ILE A 105 -19.72 9.22 8.80
CA ILE A 105 -20.29 8.36 7.77
C ILE A 105 -21.77 8.72 7.61
N CYS A 106 -22.09 9.26 6.45
CA CYS A 106 -23.39 9.75 6.03
C CYS A 106 -23.96 8.87 4.93
N GLN A 107 -25.25 9.01 4.66
CA GLN A 107 -25.98 8.19 3.71
C GLN A 107 -26.66 9.02 2.63
N SER A 108 -26.77 8.48 1.41
CA SER A 108 -27.56 9.05 0.33
C SER A 108 -28.00 7.98 -0.66
N SER A 109 -29.24 8.08 -1.15
CA SER A 109 -29.76 7.24 -2.24
C SER A 109 -29.13 7.54 -3.61
N SER A 110 -28.43 8.67 -3.75
CA SER A 110 -27.80 9.06 -5.01
C SER A 110 -26.40 8.46 -5.21
N VAL A 111 -25.81 7.85 -4.16
CA VAL A 111 -24.59 7.05 -4.26
C VAL A 111 -24.98 5.62 -4.66
N PRO A 112 -24.37 5.02 -5.70
CA PRO A 112 -24.64 3.64 -6.09
C PRO A 112 -24.38 2.64 -4.95
N PRO A 113 -25.23 1.62 -4.75
CA PRO A 113 -24.95 0.55 -3.79
C PRO A 113 -23.75 -0.28 -4.26
N PRO A 114 -22.98 -0.87 -3.32
CA PRO A 114 -22.01 -1.91 -3.67
C PRO A 114 -22.73 -3.19 -4.15
N PRO A 115 -22.00 -4.14 -4.76
CA PRO A 115 -22.52 -5.48 -5.01
C PRO A 115 -23.09 -6.11 -3.73
N GLU A 116 -24.10 -6.96 -3.87
CA GLU A 116 -24.60 -7.71 -2.73
C GLU A 116 -23.56 -8.74 -2.29
N ILE A 117 -23.33 -8.81 -0.98
CA ILE A 117 -22.41 -9.76 -0.36
C ILE A 117 -23.01 -10.30 0.93
N SER A 118 -22.94 -11.60 1.16
CA SER A 118 -23.36 -12.24 2.40
C SER A 118 -22.37 -11.96 3.56
N ARG A 119 -22.73 -12.37 4.77
CA ARG A 119 -21.84 -12.22 5.92
C ARG A 119 -20.65 -13.18 5.81
N GLU A 120 -20.91 -14.38 5.31
CA GLU A 120 -19.95 -15.46 5.14
C GLU A 120 -18.91 -15.11 4.07
N GLU A 121 -19.35 -14.64 2.90
CA GLU A 121 -18.45 -14.16 1.84
C GLU A 121 -17.59 -12.98 2.32
N LEU A 122 -18.14 -12.07 3.13
CA LEU A 122 -17.34 -10.98 3.69
C LEU A 122 -16.24 -11.51 4.63
N VAL A 123 -16.50 -12.56 5.41
CA VAL A 123 -15.48 -13.19 6.25
C VAL A 123 -14.39 -13.84 5.40
N GLU A 124 -14.78 -14.53 4.33
CA GLU A 124 -13.84 -15.14 3.38
C GLU A 124 -12.96 -14.09 2.71
N LEU A 125 -13.55 -12.98 2.26
CA LEU A 125 -12.80 -11.85 1.69
C LEU A 125 -11.80 -11.25 2.68
N LEU A 126 -12.19 -11.07 3.95
CA LEU A 126 -11.29 -10.57 4.99
C LEU A 126 -10.13 -11.51 5.31
N GLN A 127 -10.24 -12.79 4.93
CA GLN A 127 -9.20 -13.82 5.08
C GLN A 127 -8.42 -14.09 3.79
N SER A 128 -8.88 -13.54 2.66
CA SER A 128 -8.27 -13.77 1.36
C SER A 128 -6.94 -13.02 1.20
N GLU A 129 -6.07 -13.55 0.35
CA GLU A 129 -4.81 -12.90 -0.02
C GLU A 129 -5.01 -11.71 -0.97
N ASP A 130 -6.14 -11.65 -1.68
CA ASP A 130 -6.52 -10.53 -2.55
C ASP A 130 -7.92 -9.97 -2.20
N PRO A 131 -8.02 -9.08 -1.20
CA PRO A 131 -9.28 -8.47 -0.78
C PRO A 131 -9.81 -7.41 -1.77
N SER A 132 -9.17 -7.20 -2.92
CA SER A 132 -9.48 -6.12 -3.86
C SER A 132 -10.76 -6.34 -4.67
N GLU A 133 -11.34 -7.54 -4.60
CA GLU A 133 -12.51 -7.96 -5.37
C GLU A 133 -13.78 -7.19 -4.99
N PHE A 134 -13.93 -6.81 -3.72
CA PHE A 134 -15.12 -6.11 -3.24
C PHE A 134 -14.86 -4.63 -3.00
N ARG A 135 -15.55 -3.78 -3.77
CA ARG A 135 -15.41 -2.32 -3.69
C ARG A 135 -16.70 -1.67 -3.22
N VAL A 136 -16.56 -0.77 -2.25
CA VAL A 136 -17.66 0.05 -1.73
C VAL A 136 -17.61 1.43 -2.38
N PRO A 137 -18.62 1.80 -3.21
CA PRO A 137 -18.72 3.16 -3.71
C PRO A 137 -18.96 4.15 -2.57
N MET A 138 -18.11 5.17 -2.45
CA MET A 138 -18.26 6.23 -1.46
C MET A 138 -17.75 7.58 -1.96
N SER A 139 -18.36 8.66 -1.48
CA SER A 139 -17.84 10.03 -1.64
C SER A 139 -16.99 10.39 -0.44
N LEU A 140 -15.78 10.90 -0.68
CA LEU A 140 -14.87 11.36 0.36
C LEU A 140 -14.84 12.90 0.34
N GLY A 141 -15.52 13.54 1.27
CA GLY A 141 -15.59 15.00 1.42
C GLY A 141 -14.25 15.63 1.81
N MET A 142 -14.12 16.94 1.57
CA MET A 142 -12.94 17.72 1.96
C MET A 142 -12.82 17.81 3.49
N PRO A 143 -11.61 17.91 4.05
CA PRO A 143 -11.42 18.18 5.47
C PRO A 143 -12.04 19.52 5.85
N HIS A 144 -12.69 19.57 7.01
CA HIS A 144 -13.17 20.81 7.62
C HIS A 144 -12.82 20.86 9.10
N THR A 145 -12.59 22.07 9.62
CA THR A 145 -12.17 22.30 11.01
C THR A 145 -13.37 22.55 11.89
N GLU A 146 -13.46 21.81 12.98
CA GLU A 146 -14.57 21.84 13.93
C GLU A 146 -14.05 21.97 15.37
N MET A 147 -14.93 22.38 16.29
CA MET A 147 -14.62 22.42 17.72
C MET A 147 -15.19 21.20 18.44
N ASP A 148 -14.38 20.55 19.28
CA ASP A 148 -14.85 19.49 20.16
C ASP A 148 -15.59 20.04 21.39
N ASN A 149 -16.14 19.16 22.22
CA ASN A 149 -16.83 19.55 23.47
C ASN A 149 -15.93 20.30 24.47
N SER A 150 -14.61 20.24 24.29
CA SER A 150 -13.60 20.93 25.09
C SER A 150 -13.09 22.19 24.39
N SER A 151 -13.81 22.68 23.37
CA SER A 151 -13.45 23.84 22.54
C SER A 151 -12.05 23.76 21.92
N GLN A 152 -11.54 22.55 21.69
CA GLN A 152 -10.28 22.34 20.97
C GLN A 152 -10.59 22.11 19.48
N GLY A 153 -9.77 22.70 18.61
CA GLY A 153 -9.85 22.49 17.17
C GLY A 153 -9.56 21.03 16.81
N CYS A 154 -10.34 20.49 15.89
CA CYS A 154 -10.18 19.13 15.35
C CYS A 154 -10.58 19.09 13.88
N THR A 155 -10.12 18.06 13.17
CA THR A 155 -10.43 17.88 11.75
C THR A 155 -11.55 16.87 11.59
N ALA A 156 -12.56 17.20 10.78
CA ALA A 156 -13.66 16.32 10.43
C ALA A 156 -13.66 16.01 8.93
N TYR A 157 -14.05 14.79 8.59
CA TYR A 157 -14.21 14.30 7.23
C TYR A 157 -15.59 13.70 7.04
N ASP A 158 -16.23 14.00 5.91
CA ASP A 158 -17.58 13.54 5.60
C ASP A 158 -17.52 12.47 4.50
N VAL A 159 -17.83 11.22 4.86
CA VAL A 159 -17.87 10.08 3.95
C VAL A 159 -19.33 9.75 3.64
N VAL A 160 -19.73 9.75 2.38
CA VAL A 160 -21.11 9.44 1.98
C VAL A 160 -21.17 8.09 1.27
N ILE A 161 -21.99 7.18 1.78
CA ILE A 161 -22.25 5.87 1.18
C ILE A 161 -23.72 5.72 0.78
N ASN A 162 -24.02 4.66 0.04
CA ASN A 162 -25.40 4.32 -0.30
C ASN A 162 -26.26 4.08 0.96
N GLN A 163 -27.51 4.55 0.92
CA GLN A 163 -28.44 4.47 2.04
C GLN A 163 -28.83 3.04 2.44
N GLU A 164 -29.12 2.16 1.48
CA GLU A 164 -29.51 0.78 1.77
C GLU A 164 -28.33 0.00 2.38
N PHE A 165 -27.14 0.19 1.81
CA PHE A 165 -25.91 -0.38 2.35
C PHE A 165 -25.61 0.14 3.76
N PHE A 166 -25.82 1.44 4.03
CA PHE A 166 -25.68 1.99 5.37
C PHE A 166 -26.62 1.33 6.39
N GLN A 167 -27.88 1.08 6.03
CA GLN A 167 -28.81 0.39 6.93
C GLN A 167 -28.34 -1.03 7.26
N LYS A 168 -27.77 -1.75 6.29
CA LYS A 168 -27.15 -3.06 6.52
C LYS A 168 -25.98 -2.96 7.50
N CYS A 169 -25.06 -2.02 7.27
CA CYS A 169 -23.94 -1.76 8.18
C CYS A 169 -24.37 -1.35 9.58
N LYS A 170 -25.51 -0.66 9.73
CA LYS A 170 -26.02 -0.25 11.03
C LYS A 170 -26.55 -1.44 11.86
N ASN A 171 -27.10 -2.45 11.19
CA ASN A 171 -27.73 -3.60 11.85
C ASN A 171 -26.76 -4.75 12.12
N ASP A 172 -25.64 -4.84 11.39
CA ASP A 172 -24.62 -5.88 11.57
C ASP A 172 -23.27 -5.28 12.00
N PRO A 173 -22.77 -5.61 13.21
CA PRO A 173 -21.47 -5.14 13.70
C PRO A 173 -20.27 -5.45 12.79
N LEU A 174 -20.29 -6.57 12.06
CA LEU A 174 -19.22 -6.93 11.14
C LEU A 174 -19.18 -5.95 9.97
N PHE A 175 -20.34 -5.70 9.35
CA PHE A 175 -20.47 -4.72 8.27
C PHE A 175 -20.23 -3.28 8.75
N GLN A 176 -20.58 -2.95 9.99
CA GLN A 176 -20.24 -1.68 10.61
C GLN A 176 -18.72 -1.49 10.66
N GLN A 177 -17.99 -2.47 11.18
CA GLN A 177 -16.56 -2.38 11.32
C GLN A 177 -15.86 -2.34 9.96
N PHE A 178 -16.34 -3.14 9.01
CA PHE A 178 -15.87 -3.16 7.63
C PHE A 178 -16.03 -1.79 6.96
N VAL A 179 -17.22 -1.18 7.01
CA VAL A 179 -17.43 0.13 6.35
C VAL A 179 -16.60 1.23 6.99
N ILE A 180 -16.38 1.18 8.31
CA ILE A 180 -15.48 2.11 8.99
C ILE A 180 -14.06 1.95 8.47
N LEU A 181 -13.55 0.71 8.39
CA LEU A 181 -12.20 0.42 7.93
C LEU A 181 -11.97 0.96 6.51
N VAL A 182 -12.84 0.59 5.55
CA VAL A 182 -12.73 1.04 4.15
C VAL A 182 -12.85 2.57 4.05
N SER A 183 -13.68 3.20 4.87
CA SER A 183 -13.80 4.66 4.90
C SER A 183 -12.51 5.34 5.40
N VAL A 184 -11.91 4.79 6.46
CA VAL A 184 -10.64 5.30 7.01
C VAL A 184 -9.51 5.10 5.99
N GLU A 185 -9.38 3.92 5.39
CA GLU A 185 -8.39 3.64 4.35
C GLU A 185 -8.58 4.52 3.12
N GLY A 186 -9.83 4.74 2.70
CA GLY A 186 -10.15 5.66 1.61
C GLY A 186 -9.67 7.09 1.89
N LEU A 187 -9.83 7.58 3.13
CA LEU A 187 -9.34 8.89 3.55
C LEU A 187 -7.82 8.94 3.64
N GLU A 188 -7.17 7.91 4.20
CA GLU A 188 -5.72 7.77 4.25
C GLU A 188 -5.12 7.86 2.85
N ASN A 189 -5.68 7.12 1.90
CA ASN A 189 -5.22 7.13 0.51
C ASN A 189 -5.48 8.46 -0.20
N LYS A 190 -6.66 9.06 -0.02
CA LYS A 190 -7.03 10.30 -0.71
C LYS A 190 -6.25 11.52 -0.21
N TYR A 191 -6.05 11.61 1.10
CA TYR A 191 -5.46 12.78 1.74
C TYR A 191 -4.04 12.52 2.26
N ASN A 192 -3.47 11.35 1.97
CA ASN A 192 -2.13 10.94 2.39
C ASN A 192 -1.95 11.03 3.92
N LEU A 193 -2.93 10.49 4.64
CA LEU A 193 -3.00 10.51 6.10
C LEU A 193 -2.63 9.14 6.69
N GLU A 194 -2.31 9.13 7.97
CA GLU A 194 -2.25 7.91 8.77
C GLU A 194 -3.15 8.09 9.99
N LEU A 195 -4.14 7.22 10.14
CA LEU A 195 -5.18 7.30 11.17
C LEU A 195 -5.10 6.09 12.09
N ASN A 196 -5.29 6.27 13.39
CA ASN A 196 -5.24 5.15 14.33
C ASN A 196 -6.42 4.19 14.10
N ARG A 197 -6.15 2.88 14.18
CA ARG A 197 -7.16 1.81 14.00
C ARG A 197 -8.00 1.55 15.26
N GLU A 198 -7.62 2.12 16.40
CA GLU A 198 -8.41 2.18 17.63
C GLU A 198 -9.34 3.39 17.63
N TRP A 199 -10.44 3.28 16.89
CA TRP A 199 -11.47 4.32 16.85
C TRP A 199 -12.60 4.09 17.86
N LYS A 200 -13.31 5.19 18.18
CA LYS A 200 -14.51 5.18 19.03
C LYS A 200 -15.71 5.69 18.24
N VAL A 201 -16.73 4.85 18.09
CA VAL A 201 -18.02 5.27 17.54
C VAL A 201 -18.78 6.08 18.59
N LEU A 202 -19.19 7.30 18.25
CA LEU A 202 -19.92 8.17 19.15
C LEU A 202 -21.39 7.73 19.26
N LYS A 203 -21.88 7.53 20.49
CA LYS A 203 -23.27 7.08 20.74
C LYS A 203 -24.28 8.22 20.67
N ASN A 204 -23.89 9.41 21.14
CA ASN A 204 -24.79 10.55 21.32
C ASN A 204 -24.67 11.60 20.20
N ARG A 205 -23.83 11.36 19.19
CA ARG A 205 -23.58 12.28 18.08
C ARG A 205 -23.42 11.49 16.80
N LYS A 206 -24.25 11.80 15.80
CA LYS A 206 -24.23 11.15 14.47
C LYS A 206 -23.41 11.91 13.44
N PHE A 207 -23.11 13.18 13.71
CA PHE A 207 -22.36 14.07 12.82
C PHE A 207 -21.67 15.15 13.64
N LEU A 208 -20.43 15.49 13.29
CA LEU A 208 -19.71 16.64 13.81
C LEU A 208 -19.63 17.72 12.73
N GLY A 209 -20.11 18.92 13.05
CA GLY A 209 -20.07 20.09 12.18
C GLY A 209 -21.39 20.40 11.50
N SER A 210 -21.31 21.14 10.39
CA SER A 210 -22.47 21.49 9.56
C SER A 210 -22.52 20.65 8.28
N LEU A 211 -23.69 20.09 7.98
CA LEU A 211 -23.90 19.31 6.75
C LEU A 211 -23.74 20.19 5.51
N SER A 212 -22.61 20.04 4.83
CA SER A 212 -22.33 20.68 3.54
C SER A 212 -22.88 19.85 2.38
N ALA A 213 -23.21 20.53 1.27
CA ALA A 213 -23.52 19.83 0.03
C ALA A 213 -22.24 19.20 -0.53
N GLN A 214 -22.35 17.99 -1.06
CA GLN A 214 -21.25 17.31 -1.75
C GLN A 214 -21.63 17.00 -3.18
N ASP A 215 -20.69 17.23 -4.10
CA ASP A 215 -20.86 16.84 -5.49
C ASP A 215 -20.43 15.40 -5.67
N ILE A 216 -21.38 14.56 -6.08
CA ILE A 216 -21.13 13.14 -6.29
C ILE A 216 -21.34 12.76 -7.75
N ARG A 217 -20.65 11.69 -8.15
CA ARG A 217 -20.94 10.98 -9.40
C ARG A 217 -22.08 10.00 -9.14
N THR A 218 -23.13 10.12 -9.93
CA THR A 218 -24.34 9.28 -9.79
C THR A 218 -24.22 7.92 -10.47
N LYS A 219 -23.32 7.79 -11.44
CA LYS A 219 -22.97 6.52 -12.08
C LYS A 219 -21.62 6.05 -11.55
N SER A 220 -21.51 4.78 -11.17
CA SER A 220 -20.21 4.14 -10.98
C SER A 220 -19.45 4.20 -12.30
N LYS A 221 -18.13 4.45 -12.25
CA LYS A 221 -17.31 4.21 -13.45
C LYS A 221 -17.46 2.73 -13.81
N PRO A 222 -17.61 2.36 -15.11
CA PRO A 222 -17.55 0.96 -15.49
C PRO A 222 -16.24 0.38 -14.93
N VAL A 223 -16.36 -0.79 -14.29
CA VAL A 223 -15.22 -1.49 -13.72
C VAL A 223 -14.30 -1.82 -14.90
N ILE A 224 -13.13 -1.18 -14.93
CA ILE A 224 -12.02 -1.68 -15.76
C ILE A 224 -11.50 -2.90 -15.00
N GLN A 225 -12.11 -4.04 -15.30
CA GLN A 225 -11.61 -5.34 -14.85
C GLN A 225 -10.50 -5.71 -15.84
N GLU A 226 -9.31 -5.99 -15.33
CA GLU A 226 -8.21 -6.45 -16.17
C GLU A 226 -8.60 -7.81 -16.76
N LEU A 227 -9.04 -7.81 -18.02
CA LEU A 227 -8.89 -8.99 -18.85
C LEU A 227 -7.38 -9.14 -19.01
N HIS A 228 -6.77 -10.22 -18.51
CA HIS A 228 -5.37 -10.54 -18.75
C HIS A 228 -5.05 -10.49 -20.26
N SER A 229 -4.68 -9.31 -20.76
CA SER A 229 -4.52 -9.02 -22.18
C SER A 229 -3.55 -7.84 -22.30
N GLN A 230 -2.28 -8.19 -22.40
CA GLN A 230 -1.19 -7.44 -23.05
C GLN A 230 -1.08 -5.93 -22.73
N GLU A 231 -0.17 -5.68 -21.78
CA GLU A 231 0.54 -4.46 -21.42
C GLU A 231 0.37 -3.22 -22.33
N ASN A 232 -0.17 -2.15 -21.73
CA ASN A 232 -0.03 -0.77 -22.20
C ASN A 232 0.93 -0.05 -21.21
N PRO A 233 2.09 0.51 -21.62
CA PRO A 233 3.22 0.77 -20.71
C PRO A 233 3.08 1.95 -19.73
N ASP A 234 2.12 2.87 -19.92
CA ASP A 234 2.18 4.19 -19.27
C ASP A 234 1.32 4.36 -18.00
N ALA A 235 0.64 3.31 -17.53
CA ALA A 235 -0.04 3.27 -16.23
C ALA A 235 0.51 2.16 -15.29
N ALA A 236 1.66 1.58 -15.64
CA ALA A 236 2.29 0.53 -14.86
C ALA A 236 2.89 1.08 -13.56
N ALA A 237 2.70 0.34 -12.47
CA ALA A 237 3.32 0.63 -11.19
C ALA A 237 4.84 0.83 -11.36
N LYS A 238 5.39 1.89 -10.76
CA LYS A 238 6.81 2.23 -10.96
C LYS A 238 7.68 1.16 -10.30
N ARG A 239 8.79 0.79 -10.93
CA ARG A 239 9.80 -0.04 -10.27
C ARG A 239 10.61 0.82 -9.30
N PRO A 240 10.63 0.52 -7.99
CA PRO A 240 11.40 1.31 -7.03
C PRO A 240 12.91 1.05 -7.16
N GLU A 241 13.71 2.01 -6.71
CA GLU A 241 15.16 1.83 -6.54
C GLU A 241 15.39 0.94 -5.31
N PHE A 242 16.22 -0.10 -5.44
CA PHE A 242 16.50 -1.02 -4.36
C PHE A 242 17.97 -1.47 -4.34
N THR A 243 18.44 -1.85 -3.17
CA THR A 243 19.77 -2.42 -2.93
C THR A 243 19.64 -3.72 -2.17
N LEU A 244 20.32 -4.77 -2.63
CA LEU A 244 20.44 -6.03 -1.91
C LEU A 244 21.83 -6.12 -1.28
N LEU A 245 21.89 -6.24 0.04
CA LEU A 245 23.11 -6.36 0.82
C LEU A 245 23.20 -7.76 1.41
N VAL A 246 24.33 -8.42 1.21
CA VAL A 246 24.58 -9.75 1.78
C VAL A 246 25.40 -9.58 3.05
N GLY A 247 24.94 -10.20 4.14
CA GLY A 247 25.61 -10.15 5.42
C GLY A 247 25.89 -11.54 6.01
N PRO A 248 26.91 -11.68 6.87
CA PRO A 248 27.93 -10.68 7.20
C PRO A 248 28.90 -10.39 6.02
N PRO A 249 29.55 -9.21 5.97
CA PRO A 249 30.46 -8.81 4.88
C PRO A 249 31.75 -9.63 4.84
N VAL A 250 32.09 -10.29 5.95
CA VAL A 250 33.26 -11.16 6.09
C VAL A 250 32.78 -12.50 6.61
N GLY A 251 33.04 -13.56 5.85
CA GLY A 251 32.60 -14.91 6.18
C GLY A 251 31.54 -15.45 5.21
N PRO A 252 30.96 -16.62 5.51
CA PRO A 252 29.88 -17.17 4.70
C PRO A 252 28.63 -16.28 4.79
N PRO A 253 27.88 -16.09 3.70
CA PRO A 253 26.65 -15.30 3.74
C PRO A 253 25.57 -16.01 4.56
N GLU A 254 25.06 -15.32 5.58
CA GLU A 254 24.06 -15.81 6.54
C GLU A 254 22.68 -15.15 6.36
N TYR A 255 22.63 -13.90 5.87
CA TYR A 255 21.40 -13.17 5.63
C TYR A 255 21.51 -12.24 4.42
N LEU A 256 20.35 -11.83 3.92
CA LEU A 256 20.15 -10.89 2.83
C LEU A 256 19.31 -9.72 3.36
N SER A 257 19.78 -8.50 3.24
CA SER A 257 19.05 -7.29 3.57
C SER A 257 18.65 -6.56 2.29
N ALA A 258 17.36 -6.39 2.04
CA ALA A 258 16.84 -5.60 0.93
C ALA A 258 16.45 -4.21 1.43
N GLU A 259 17.03 -3.16 0.86
CA GLU A 259 16.64 -1.77 1.09
C GLU A 259 15.91 -1.26 -0.16
N ILE A 260 14.65 -0.84 -0.02
CA ILE A 260 13.78 -0.43 -1.12
C ILE A 260 13.32 1.00 -0.85
N LYS A 261 13.64 1.93 -1.74
CA LYS A 261 13.27 3.35 -1.64
C LYS A 261 11.89 3.56 -2.27
N LEU A 262 10.96 4.12 -1.50
CA LEU A 262 9.55 4.26 -1.86
C LEU A 262 9.08 5.72 -1.69
N PRO A 263 9.67 6.69 -2.42
CA PRO A 263 9.35 8.09 -2.22
C PRO A 263 7.87 8.35 -2.52
N GLY A 264 7.22 9.08 -1.62
CA GLY A 264 5.78 9.39 -1.67
C GLY A 264 4.89 8.43 -0.86
N VAL A 265 5.40 7.28 -0.41
CA VAL A 265 4.66 6.41 0.51
C VAL A 265 4.80 6.95 1.94
N THR A 266 3.70 7.27 2.60
CA THR A 266 3.74 7.84 3.96
C THR A 266 3.47 6.83 5.07
N SER A 267 2.70 5.78 4.76
CA SER A 267 2.35 4.73 5.71
C SER A 267 2.81 3.37 5.20
N SER A 268 3.27 2.52 6.11
CA SER A 268 3.58 1.13 5.82
C SER A 268 2.35 0.31 5.47
N ARG A 269 1.15 0.78 5.82
CA ARG A 269 -0.11 0.05 5.62
C ARG A 269 -0.52 -0.05 4.15
N SER A 270 0.01 0.81 3.30
CA SER A 270 -0.18 0.70 1.86
C SER A 270 0.84 -0.25 1.21
N LEU A 271 1.77 -0.83 1.97
CA LEU A 271 2.77 -1.76 1.46
C LEU A 271 2.37 -3.21 1.73
N VAL A 272 2.45 -4.03 0.69
CA VAL A 272 2.37 -5.49 0.77
C VAL A 272 3.74 -6.04 0.38
N LEU A 273 4.33 -6.88 1.23
CA LEU A 273 5.66 -7.45 1.03
C LEU A 273 5.59 -8.97 1.22
N ASP A 274 5.86 -9.70 0.14
CA ASP A 274 5.90 -11.15 0.12
C ASP A 274 7.34 -11.64 -0.01
N VAL A 275 7.77 -12.47 0.95
CA VAL A 275 9.09 -13.09 0.97
C VAL A 275 8.93 -14.56 0.59
N GLY A 276 9.31 -14.89 -0.63
CA GLY A 276 9.46 -16.25 -1.14
C GLY A 276 10.75 -16.94 -0.66
N GLU A 277 11.00 -18.17 -1.11
CA GLU A 277 12.29 -18.83 -0.85
C GLU A 277 13.42 -18.14 -1.61
N ASP A 278 13.20 -17.76 -2.86
CA ASP A 278 14.17 -17.14 -3.77
C ASP A 278 13.61 -15.89 -4.49
N ARG A 279 12.47 -15.37 -4.03
CA ARG A 279 11.73 -14.28 -4.67
C ARG A 279 11.24 -13.27 -3.63
N LEU A 280 11.39 -11.99 -3.92
CA LEU A 280 10.89 -10.89 -3.10
C LEU A 280 9.94 -10.04 -3.93
N VAL A 281 8.69 -9.91 -3.46
CA VAL A 281 7.66 -9.11 -4.14
C VAL A 281 7.20 -7.99 -3.21
N LEU A 282 7.23 -6.75 -3.67
CA LEU A 282 6.69 -5.59 -2.95
C LEU A 282 5.68 -4.86 -3.84
N THR A 283 4.51 -4.58 -3.30
CA THR A 283 3.47 -3.77 -3.95
C THR A 283 3.05 -2.63 -3.03
N ALA A 284 3.09 -1.39 -3.53
CA ALA A 284 2.58 -0.22 -2.83
C ALA A 284 1.23 0.19 -3.42
N GLN A 285 0.16 0.14 -2.62
CA GLN A 285 -1.19 0.51 -3.04
C GLN A 285 -1.40 2.03 -3.05
N PRO A 286 -2.19 2.58 -3.99
CA PRO A 286 -2.87 1.91 -5.12
C PRO A 286 -1.95 1.80 -6.35
N SER A 287 -1.17 0.70 -6.43
CA SER A 287 -0.21 0.42 -7.51
C SER A 287 0.82 1.53 -7.80
N LEU A 288 1.29 2.25 -6.77
CA LEU A 288 2.34 3.27 -6.90
C LEU A 288 3.69 2.67 -7.26
N TYR A 289 4.03 1.55 -6.60
CA TYR A 289 5.27 0.82 -6.82
C TYR A 289 5.01 -0.68 -6.92
N HIS A 290 5.76 -1.33 -7.80
CA HIS A 290 5.81 -2.79 -7.88
C HIS A 290 7.26 -3.23 -8.06
N LEU A 291 7.72 -4.11 -7.19
CA LEU A 291 9.01 -4.76 -7.26
C LEU A 291 8.78 -6.26 -7.23
N ASP A 292 9.34 -6.96 -8.20
CA ASP A 292 9.34 -8.40 -8.26
C ASP A 292 10.74 -8.84 -8.70
N ILE A 293 11.49 -9.43 -7.77
CA ILE A 293 12.88 -9.81 -7.99
C ILE A 293 13.17 -11.20 -7.46
N PHE A 294 14.02 -11.92 -8.18
CA PHE A 294 14.66 -13.14 -7.70
C PHE A 294 15.98 -12.80 -7.03
N HIS A 295 16.33 -13.52 -5.95
CA HIS A 295 17.59 -13.40 -5.24
C HIS A 295 18.29 -14.77 -5.10
N PRO A 296 19.63 -14.80 -4.99
CA PRO A 296 20.41 -16.03 -5.15
C PRO A 296 20.37 -16.98 -3.94
N PHE A 297 19.80 -16.56 -2.81
CA PHE A 297 19.76 -17.37 -1.58
C PHE A 297 18.38 -17.94 -1.34
N LEU A 298 18.33 -19.17 -0.81
CA LEU A 298 17.12 -19.74 -0.23
C LEU A 298 16.91 -19.15 1.16
N ILE A 299 15.78 -18.47 1.35
CA ILE A 299 15.45 -17.71 2.55
C ILE A 299 14.49 -18.49 3.45
N ASN A 300 14.71 -18.40 4.76
CA ASN A 300 13.77 -18.86 5.76
C ASN A 300 12.74 -17.75 6.01
N GLN A 301 11.52 -17.97 5.51
CA GLN A 301 10.43 -16.99 5.56
C GLN A 301 10.01 -16.69 7.01
N GLU A 302 10.03 -17.70 7.90
CA GLU A 302 9.59 -17.55 9.30
C GLU A 302 10.55 -16.70 10.13
N SER A 303 11.83 -16.67 9.78
CA SER A 303 12.86 -15.86 10.47
C SER A 303 13.22 -14.58 9.72
N SER A 304 12.44 -14.21 8.72
CA SER A 304 12.61 -12.96 7.98
C SER A 304 11.76 -11.86 8.60
N VAL A 305 12.30 -10.66 8.71
CA VAL A 305 11.63 -9.50 9.32
C VAL A 305 11.71 -8.29 8.40
N ALA A 306 10.70 -7.44 8.44
CA ALA A 306 10.61 -6.27 7.58
C ALA A 306 10.22 -5.03 8.38
N GLN A 307 10.78 -3.88 8.03
CA GLN A 307 10.54 -2.61 8.68
C GLN A 307 10.43 -1.49 7.66
N TYR A 308 9.39 -0.67 7.78
CA TYR A 308 9.25 0.56 7.03
C TYR A 308 9.63 1.76 7.88
N ASN A 309 10.35 2.71 7.29
CA ASN A 309 10.60 4.02 7.89
C ASN A 309 9.87 5.11 7.11
N SER A 310 8.78 5.65 7.68
CA SER A 310 7.98 6.71 7.06
C SER A 310 8.72 8.04 6.88
N SER A 311 9.78 8.30 7.66
CA SER A 311 10.56 9.54 7.54
C SER A 311 11.56 9.51 6.38
N THR A 312 12.21 8.36 6.15
CA THR A 312 13.13 8.17 5.03
C THR A 312 12.44 7.59 3.79
N GLN A 313 11.21 7.10 3.95
CA GLN A 313 10.44 6.38 2.94
C GLN A 313 11.19 5.17 2.38
N VAL A 314 11.81 4.41 3.28
CA VAL A 314 12.60 3.21 2.95
C VAL A 314 12.00 1.99 3.64
N GLN A 315 11.77 0.94 2.86
CA GLN A 315 11.44 -0.39 3.34
C GLN A 315 12.71 -1.24 3.43
N THR A 316 12.99 -1.79 4.60
CA THR A 316 14.11 -2.71 4.84
C THR A 316 13.56 -4.10 5.16
N ALA A 317 13.96 -5.12 4.40
CA ALA A 317 13.62 -6.52 4.65
C ALA A 317 14.89 -7.31 4.96
N HIS A 318 15.00 -7.80 6.20
CA HIS A 318 16.08 -8.65 6.67
C HIS A 318 15.66 -10.12 6.56
N MET A 319 16.23 -10.81 5.58
CA MET A 319 15.89 -12.17 5.18
C MET A 319 17.00 -13.14 5.58
N THR A 320 16.69 -14.10 6.44
CA THR A 320 17.68 -15.05 6.94
C THR A 320 17.85 -16.21 5.94
N LYS A 321 19.09 -16.58 5.61
CA LYS A 321 19.36 -17.71 4.71
C LYS A 321 19.00 -19.03 5.39
N LYS A 322 18.34 -19.95 4.67
CA LYS A 322 18.15 -21.34 5.09
C LYS A 322 19.51 -22.03 5.20
N THR A 323 19.81 -22.55 6.38
CA THR A 323 20.92 -23.47 6.61
C THR A 323 20.39 -24.89 6.58
N TYR A 324 20.95 -25.72 5.70
CA TYR A 324 20.60 -27.14 5.65
C TYR A 324 21.62 -27.91 6.49
N THR A 325 21.13 -28.65 7.49
CA THR A 325 21.96 -29.67 8.13
C THR A 325 22.02 -30.91 7.21
N PRO A 326 23.06 -31.76 7.32
CA PRO A 326 23.16 -32.99 6.53
C PRO A 326 21.93 -33.91 6.63
N ASN A 327 21.18 -33.83 7.75
CA ASN A 327 19.95 -34.60 7.95
C ASN A 327 18.76 -34.04 7.15
N ASP A 328 18.72 -32.73 6.89
CA ASP A 328 17.65 -32.08 6.12
C ASP A 328 17.71 -32.46 4.63
N VAL A 329 18.92 -32.68 4.11
CA VAL A 329 19.17 -33.14 2.73
C VAL A 329 18.61 -34.55 2.51
N LEU A 330 18.67 -35.42 3.53
CA LEU A 330 18.15 -36.79 3.45
C LEU A 330 16.61 -36.81 3.44
N LEU A 331 15.97 -35.89 4.17
CA LEU A 331 14.51 -35.74 4.23
C LEU A 331 13.94 -35.21 2.91
N GLN A 332 14.56 -34.20 2.28
CA GLN A 332 14.10 -33.65 1.00
C GLN A 332 14.19 -34.67 -0.16
N ALA A 333 15.17 -35.58 -0.14
CA ALA A 333 15.28 -36.65 -1.14
C ALA A 333 14.12 -37.68 -1.07
N THR A 334 13.39 -37.74 0.04
CA THR A 334 12.26 -38.66 0.24
C THR A 334 10.89 -38.01 -0.02
N HIS A 335 10.83 -36.69 -0.26
CA HIS A 335 9.58 -35.98 -0.47
C HIS A 335 9.01 -36.22 -1.88
N PRO A 336 7.73 -36.63 -2.03
CA PRO A 336 7.15 -36.99 -3.33
C PRO A 336 7.00 -35.82 -4.32
N ALA A 337 7.15 -34.56 -3.88
CA ALA A 337 7.00 -33.36 -4.70
C ALA A 337 8.20 -33.05 -5.63
N VAL A 338 9.37 -33.66 -5.40
CA VAL A 338 10.60 -33.28 -6.13
C VAL A 338 10.68 -33.94 -7.54
N LYS A 339 9.72 -34.80 -7.92
CA LYS A 339 9.74 -35.53 -9.22
C LYS A 339 9.56 -34.68 -10.50
N LYS A 340 9.44 -33.35 -10.43
CA LYS A 340 9.01 -32.53 -11.59
C LYS A 340 10.11 -31.81 -12.39
N SER A 341 11.39 -31.99 -12.10
CA SER A 341 12.49 -31.37 -12.88
C SER A 341 13.56 -32.41 -13.27
N ARG A 342 13.35 -33.07 -14.42
CA ARG A 342 14.22 -34.15 -14.93
C ARG A 342 15.67 -33.74 -15.22
N ASN A 343 15.94 -32.46 -15.48
CA ASN A 343 17.29 -31.99 -15.82
C ASN A 343 18.11 -31.54 -14.60
N ARG A 344 17.52 -30.87 -13.60
CA ARG A 344 18.24 -30.54 -12.35
C ARG A 344 18.52 -31.78 -11.49
N PHE A 345 17.66 -32.81 -11.57
CA PHE A 345 17.85 -34.06 -10.83
C PHE A 345 19.12 -34.82 -11.20
N ARG A 346 19.50 -34.81 -12.49
CA ARG A 346 20.71 -35.49 -12.94
C ARG A 346 21.97 -34.81 -12.44
N LEU A 347 22.00 -33.47 -12.42
CA LEU A 347 23.14 -32.71 -11.91
C LEU A 347 23.30 -32.87 -10.39
N TYR A 348 22.18 -32.89 -9.65
CA TYR A 348 22.18 -33.06 -8.20
C TYR A 348 22.67 -34.45 -7.76
N ILE A 349 22.29 -35.52 -8.48
CA ILE A 349 22.75 -36.89 -8.21
C ILE A 349 24.25 -37.05 -8.53
N ILE A 350 24.75 -36.42 -9.59
CA ILE A 350 26.19 -36.46 -9.93
C ILE A 350 27.01 -35.75 -8.84
N CYS A 351 26.51 -34.62 -8.31
CA CYS A 351 27.16 -33.89 -7.23
C CYS A 351 27.18 -34.70 -5.92
N LEU A 352 26.06 -35.37 -5.58
CA LEU A 352 25.97 -36.27 -4.42
C LEU A 352 26.91 -37.49 -4.51
N MET A 353 27.05 -38.07 -5.70
CA MET A 353 27.97 -39.20 -5.94
C MET A 353 29.45 -38.78 -5.78
N LEU A 354 29.82 -37.57 -6.20
CA LEU A 354 31.18 -37.02 -6.07
C LEU A 354 31.52 -36.62 -4.63
N CYS A 355 30.53 -36.19 -3.84
CA CYS A 355 30.70 -35.94 -2.40
C CYS A 355 30.82 -37.25 -1.59
N PHE A 356 30.09 -38.31 -1.95
CA PHE A 356 30.18 -39.61 -1.28
C PHE A 356 31.49 -40.35 -1.57
N SER A 357 32.16 -40.09 -2.70
CA SER A 357 33.47 -40.67 -3.03
C SER A 357 34.65 -39.94 -2.36
N GLY A 358 34.40 -38.99 -1.45
CA GLY A 358 35.41 -38.34 -0.61
C GLY A 358 36.50 -37.57 -1.38
N SER A 359 36.27 -37.25 -2.66
CA SER A 359 37.32 -36.79 -3.56
C SER A 359 37.39 -35.27 -3.76
N TYR A 360 36.43 -34.49 -3.24
CA TYR A 360 36.41 -33.03 -3.42
C TYR A 360 35.90 -32.28 -2.19
N SER A 361 36.50 -31.11 -1.90
CA SER A 361 36.03 -30.18 -0.87
C SER A 361 34.84 -29.35 -1.38
N HIS A 362 33.99 -28.87 -0.46
CA HIS A 362 32.81 -28.03 -0.73
C HIS A 362 33.07 -26.88 -1.71
N HIS A 363 34.28 -26.32 -1.71
CA HIS A 363 34.68 -25.20 -2.57
C HIS A 363 34.76 -25.57 -4.08
N ALA A 364 34.94 -26.85 -4.41
CA ALA A 364 35.00 -27.30 -5.81
C ALA A 364 33.58 -27.49 -6.41
N CYS A 365 32.60 -27.86 -5.59
CA CYS A 365 31.20 -27.99 -6.04
C CYS A 365 30.57 -26.62 -6.32
N ASP A 366 30.88 -25.61 -5.50
CA ASP A 366 30.40 -24.24 -5.74
C ASP A 366 31.00 -23.67 -7.02
N LEU A 367 32.29 -23.90 -7.30
CA LEU A 367 32.92 -23.44 -8.56
C LEU A 367 32.32 -24.10 -9.81
N PHE A 368 31.90 -25.36 -9.71
CA PHE A 368 31.34 -26.13 -10.83
C PHE A 368 29.92 -25.69 -11.19
N MET A 369 29.13 -25.28 -10.20
CA MET A 369 27.77 -24.77 -10.40
C MET A 369 27.78 -23.36 -11.03
N THR A 370 28.80 -22.53 -10.74
CA THR A 370 28.94 -21.20 -11.34
C THR A 370 29.44 -21.23 -12.79
N GLN A 371 30.11 -22.30 -13.23
CA GLN A 371 30.61 -22.44 -14.61
C GLN A 371 29.60 -23.05 -15.59
N HIS A 372 28.46 -23.58 -15.12
CA HIS A 372 27.45 -24.26 -15.95
C HIS A 372 26.03 -23.69 -15.86
N GLN A 373 25.88 -22.45 -15.35
CA GLN A 373 24.80 -21.55 -15.77
C GLN A 373 25.15 -20.93 -17.13
#